data_AF-D5W672-F1
#
_entry.id   AF-D5W672-F1
#
_cell.length_a   1.000
_cell.length_b   1.000
_cell.length_c   1.000
_cell.angle_alpha   90.00
_cell.angle_beta   90.00
_cell.angle_gamma   90.00
#
_symmetry.space_group_name_H-M   'P 1'
#
loop_
_entity.id
_entity.type
_entity.pdbx_description
1 polymer ?
#
loop_
_entity_poly.entity_id
_entity_poly.type
_entity_poly.pdbx_seq_one_letter_code
_entity_poly.pdbx_strand_id
1 'polypeptide(L)'
;MKRFRSLGVATGAAQFASADILGRISTASRRPGAARPFDLILEPRSWPGPAAPDATDARFKIHVLDTMRAFEKRGVDAIVLPCFLSHTFIDELTTNVTVPVANIMTALSEHVRCTYPSARRGGARRDGARRDGARRIGVLTSAAIRANGLFERYFEAGQFDVCYPRNDTDFDCVTSAVFGTEGIRAGRLHGRPVELLRTACADLVAQGVDVIVPGLVEIGLVLRALGRIEVPLVDSNEVYARYVAAAQYTQPQRAFRLGVVGGIGPAATVDFMGKVVRNTPAARDQDHIRIMVEQNPQIPDRTAALLGRGDDPTLALYAACKTLEEGGADLIAIPCNTAHAFVERLQPALRVPIVNMLTCTADYLRETFPGLREVGVLATSGTLASRVYEQVLDARGLAQIAPSAAAQARLMNAIYGPRGAKAGHTSGECCDDLAAAVDDLVAQGVQVIVLACTELPLLLREPVLASPGGRVVRLVDPTDVLARRCVAYALGDSAARGTQAGCATPDAARPSQVQSAAG
;
A
#
# COMPACT_ATOMS: atom_id res chain seq x y z
N MET A 1 1.58 25.41 18.69
CA MET A 1 1.90 24.21 19.48
C MET A 1 2.79 23.30 18.65
N LYS A 2 4.01 22.98 19.11
CA LYS A 2 4.83 21.94 18.46
C LYS A 2 4.18 20.59 18.81
N ARG A 3 3.45 19.98 17.88
CA ARG A 3 2.89 18.62 18.08
C ARG A 3 4.03 17.66 18.43
N PHE A 4 3.92 17.00 19.57
CA PHE A 4 4.75 15.85 19.93
C PHE A 4 4.52 14.75 18.91
N ARG A 5 5.54 13.96 18.60
CA ARG A 5 5.37 12.74 17.78
C ARG A 5 4.64 11.69 18.61
N SER A 6 3.73 10.90 18.07
CA SER A 6 3.08 9.81 18.81
C SER A 6 3.68 8.45 18.43
N LEU A 7 4.13 7.65 19.39
CA LEU A 7 4.68 6.31 19.15
C LEU A 7 3.79 5.24 19.78
N GLY A 8 3.33 4.28 18.99
CA GLY A 8 2.60 3.10 19.47
C GLY A 8 3.55 1.97 19.85
N VAL A 9 3.55 1.50 21.09
CA VAL A 9 4.43 0.39 21.53
C VAL A 9 3.64 -0.90 21.70
N ALA A 10 3.91 -1.89 20.84
CA ALA A 10 3.23 -3.18 20.85
C ALA A 10 3.83 -4.12 21.92
N THR A 11 3.21 -4.20 23.10
CA THR A 11 3.76 -5.00 24.21
C THR A 11 3.59 -6.51 24.02
N GLY A 12 2.48 -6.93 23.40
CA GLY A 12 2.21 -8.31 22.97
C GLY A 12 2.57 -9.37 24.03
N ALA A 13 3.43 -10.31 23.64
CA ALA A 13 3.88 -11.41 24.50
C ALA A 13 5.03 -11.03 25.45
N ALA A 14 5.69 -9.87 25.29
CA ALA A 14 6.91 -9.49 25.99
C ALA A 14 6.72 -8.28 26.93
N GLN A 15 5.72 -8.34 27.81
CA GLN A 15 5.26 -7.18 28.58
C GLN A 15 6.34 -6.49 29.43
N PHE A 16 7.09 -7.25 30.23
CA PHE A 16 8.13 -6.69 31.10
C PHE A 16 9.28 -6.06 30.30
N ALA A 17 9.73 -6.74 29.25
CA ALA A 17 10.79 -6.25 28.38
C ALA A 17 10.35 -5.01 27.58
N SER A 18 9.07 -4.96 27.19
CA SER A 18 8.48 -3.79 26.52
C SER A 18 8.46 -2.57 27.44
N ALA A 19 8.15 -2.76 28.74
CA ALA A 19 8.20 -1.69 29.74
C ALA A 19 9.64 -1.19 29.99
N ASP A 20 10.62 -2.09 30.01
CA ASP A 20 12.05 -1.71 30.09
C ASP A 20 12.49 -0.88 28.87
N ILE A 21 12.16 -1.34 27.66
CA ILE A 21 12.45 -0.60 26.42
C ILE A 21 11.76 0.77 26.43
N LEU A 22 10.53 0.87 26.92
CA LEU A 22 9.82 2.14 27.07
C LEU A 22 10.57 3.12 27.97
N GLY A 23 11.03 2.65 29.14
CA GLY A 23 11.82 3.46 30.08
C GLY A 23 13.14 3.93 29.46
N ARG A 24 13.79 3.06 28.69
CA ARG A 24 15.03 3.39 27.96
C ARG A 24 14.79 4.39 26.83
N ILE A 25 13.70 4.25 26.07
CA ILE A 25 13.29 5.21 25.02
C ILE A 25 13.10 6.61 25.64
N SER A 26 12.38 6.69 26.76
CA SER A 26 12.19 7.95 27.50
C SER A 26 13.52 8.56 27.95
N THR A 27 14.46 7.74 28.43
CA THR A 27 15.79 8.20 28.84
C THR A 27 16.64 8.66 27.64
N ALA A 28 16.65 7.88 26.55
CA ALA A 28 17.40 8.17 25.34
C ALA A 28 16.92 9.45 24.64
N SER A 29 15.62 9.75 24.70
CA SER A 29 15.03 10.97 24.13
C SER A 29 15.56 12.28 24.72
N ARG A 30 16.20 12.22 25.90
CA ARG A 30 16.79 13.38 26.59
C ARG A 30 18.25 13.63 26.23
N ARG A 31 18.86 12.77 25.39
CA ARG A 31 20.26 12.88 24.99
C ARG A 31 20.46 13.77 23.76
N PRO A 32 21.63 14.42 23.60
CA PRO A 32 21.99 15.10 22.36
C PRO A 32 21.92 14.13 21.17
N GLY A 33 21.26 14.53 20.08
CA GLY A 33 21.03 13.70 18.89
C GLY A 33 19.69 12.96 18.85
N ALA A 34 18.87 13.03 19.90
CA ALA A 34 17.48 12.56 19.87
C ALA A 34 16.60 13.48 19.02
N ALA A 35 15.55 12.91 18.43
CA ALA A 35 14.53 13.66 17.70
C ALA A 35 13.65 14.50 18.66
N ARG A 36 12.66 15.22 18.11
CA ARG A 36 11.69 16.00 18.91
C ARG A 36 10.99 15.11 19.96
N PRO A 37 10.56 15.69 21.10
CA PRO A 37 9.79 14.97 22.11
C PRO A 37 8.57 14.23 21.52
N PHE A 38 8.22 13.10 22.13
CA PHE A 38 7.12 12.23 21.68
C PHE A 38 6.21 11.79 22.82
N ASP A 39 4.94 11.54 22.48
CA ASP A 39 3.93 10.91 23.31
C ASP A 39 3.97 9.39 23.08
N LEU A 40 3.95 8.63 24.18
CA LEU A 40 3.97 7.18 24.14
C LEU A 40 2.56 6.64 24.32
N ILE A 41 2.12 5.85 23.34
CA ILE A 41 0.83 5.20 23.33
C ILE A 41 1.05 3.70 23.51
N LEU A 42 0.52 3.15 24.60
CA LEU A 42 0.59 1.73 24.89
C LEU A 42 -0.71 1.04 24.45
N GLU A 43 -0.57 -0.19 23.95
CA GLU A 43 -1.68 -1.11 23.74
C GLU A 43 -1.53 -2.27 24.72
N PRO A 44 -2.36 -2.35 25.78
CA PRO A 44 -2.21 -3.34 26.84
C PRO A 44 -2.69 -4.74 26.45
N ARG A 45 -3.05 -4.98 25.17
CA ARG A 45 -3.47 -6.29 24.70
C ARG A 45 -2.35 -7.29 24.87
N SER A 46 -2.59 -8.21 25.80
CA SER A 46 -1.69 -9.33 26.07
C SER A 46 -1.91 -10.39 25.01
N TRP A 47 -0.84 -11.09 24.63
CA TRP A 47 -0.95 -12.32 23.85
C TRP A 47 -1.64 -13.41 24.68
N PRO A 48 -2.79 -13.97 24.25
CA PRO A 48 -3.53 -14.98 25.01
C PRO A 48 -3.05 -16.42 24.80
N GLY A 49 -2.08 -16.65 23.91
CA GLY A 49 -1.59 -17.98 23.56
C GLY A 49 -0.39 -18.43 24.41
N PRO A 50 0.36 -19.46 23.95
CA PRO A 50 1.50 -20.01 24.68
C PRO A 50 2.57 -18.96 25.00
N ALA A 51 3.29 -19.17 26.11
CA ALA A 51 4.35 -18.27 26.56
C ALA A 51 5.52 -18.17 25.57
N ALA A 52 5.79 -19.24 24.80
CA ALA A 52 6.74 -19.26 23.69
C ALA A 52 5.97 -19.44 22.37
N PRO A 53 5.51 -18.34 21.73
CA PRO A 53 4.87 -18.44 20.44
C PRO A 53 5.86 -18.89 19.36
N ASP A 54 5.35 -19.58 18.34
CA ASP A 54 6.09 -19.92 17.13
C ASP A 54 5.83 -18.86 16.05
N ALA A 55 6.83 -18.56 15.23
CA ALA A 55 6.69 -17.72 14.04
C ALA A 55 5.67 -18.27 13.04
N THR A 56 5.42 -19.59 13.06
CA THR A 56 4.39 -20.23 12.23
C THR A 56 2.97 -20.11 12.80
N ASP A 57 2.79 -19.66 14.04
CA ASP A 57 1.47 -19.53 14.67
C ASP A 57 0.70 -18.35 14.03
N ALA A 58 -0.26 -18.68 13.17
CA ALA A 58 -1.11 -17.71 12.50
C ALA A 58 -1.87 -16.81 13.51
N ARG A 59 -2.27 -17.33 14.68
CA ARG A 59 -2.96 -16.52 15.70
C ARG A 59 -2.03 -15.46 16.25
N PHE A 60 -0.74 -15.77 16.42
CA PHE A 60 0.25 -14.81 16.87
C PHE A 60 0.48 -13.73 15.83
N LYS A 61 0.67 -14.10 14.56
CA LYS A 61 0.79 -13.14 13.46
C LYS A 61 -0.41 -12.19 13.38
N ILE A 62 -1.63 -12.73 13.43
CA ILE A 62 -2.89 -11.95 13.41
C ILE A 62 -2.95 -11.00 14.61
N HIS A 63 -2.63 -11.47 15.81
CA HIS A 63 -2.64 -10.63 17.01
C HIS A 63 -1.66 -9.45 16.90
N VAL A 64 -0.46 -9.66 16.37
CA VAL A 64 0.50 -8.57 16.14
C VAL A 64 -0.04 -7.58 15.12
N LEU A 65 -0.58 -8.07 13.98
CA LEU A 65 -1.16 -7.20 12.96
C LEU A 65 -2.35 -6.38 13.49
N ASP A 66 -3.27 -6.98 14.24
CA ASP A 66 -4.41 -6.29 14.83
C ASP A 66 -3.98 -5.21 15.82
N THR A 67 -2.93 -5.49 16.60
CA THR A 67 -2.31 -4.51 17.49
C THR A 67 -1.75 -3.31 16.70
N MET A 68 -1.06 -3.59 15.59
CA MET A 68 -0.51 -2.54 14.73
C MET A 68 -1.61 -1.70 14.06
N ARG A 69 -2.69 -2.33 13.59
CA ARG A 69 -3.86 -1.63 13.02
C ARG A 69 -4.60 -0.79 14.05
N ALA A 70 -4.67 -1.24 15.30
CA ALA A 70 -5.24 -0.44 16.39
C ALA A 70 -4.45 0.86 16.61
N PHE A 71 -3.11 0.80 16.55
CA PHE A 71 -2.28 2.00 16.62
C PHE A 71 -2.45 2.93 15.42
N GLU A 72 -2.51 2.38 14.20
CA GLU A 72 -2.80 3.14 12.98
C GLU A 72 -4.13 3.90 13.08
N LYS A 73 -5.19 3.23 13.55
CA LYS A 73 -6.50 3.87 13.79
C LYS A 73 -6.45 4.98 14.83
N ARG A 74 -5.52 4.90 15.79
CA ARG A 74 -5.27 5.93 16.82
C ARG A 74 -4.41 7.09 16.31
N GLY A 75 -3.91 7.02 15.07
CA GLY A 75 -3.12 8.06 14.45
C GLY A 75 -1.71 8.20 15.05
N VAL A 76 -1.06 7.08 15.40
CA VAL A 76 0.35 7.13 15.81
C VAL A 76 1.26 7.45 14.61
N ASP A 77 2.33 8.20 14.85
CA ASP A 77 3.33 8.53 13.82
C ASP A 77 4.27 7.36 13.50
N ALA A 78 4.48 6.43 14.42
CA ALA A 78 5.24 5.19 14.21
C ALA A 78 4.90 4.11 15.24
N ILE A 79 5.21 2.86 14.89
CA ILE A 79 5.01 1.68 15.74
C ILE A 79 6.37 1.13 16.17
N VAL A 80 6.52 0.91 17.48
CA VAL A 80 7.66 0.26 18.10
C VAL A 80 7.27 -1.19 18.41
N LEU A 81 7.97 -2.14 17.81
CA LEU A 81 7.73 -3.57 17.97
C LEU A 81 8.87 -4.24 18.77
N PRO A 82 8.83 -4.27 20.11
CA PRO A 82 9.86 -4.86 20.97
C PRO A 82 9.79 -6.40 21.00
N CYS A 83 9.84 -7.07 19.85
CA CYS A 83 9.78 -8.52 19.75
C CYS A 83 10.58 -9.05 18.57
N PHE A 84 11.67 -9.78 18.83
CA PHE A 84 12.48 -10.40 17.78
C PHE A 84 11.71 -11.46 16.98
N LEU A 85 10.80 -12.21 17.62
CA LEU A 85 9.98 -13.18 16.90
C LEU A 85 9.12 -12.50 15.83
N SER A 86 8.52 -11.34 16.13
CA SER A 86 7.76 -10.60 15.10
C SER A 86 8.63 -10.11 13.94
N HIS A 87 9.95 -9.99 14.15
CA HIS A 87 10.90 -9.64 13.09
C HIS A 87 11.24 -10.80 12.14
N THR A 88 10.83 -12.03 12.47
CA THR A 88 10.93 -13.15 11.51
C THR A 88 9.91 -13.03 10.37
N PHE A 89 8.87 -12.19 10.52
CA PHE A 89 7.80 -11.95 9.53
C PHE A 89 7.42 -10.46 9.42
N ILE A 90 8.34 -9.54 9.73
CA ILE A 90 8.06 -8.08 9.73
C ILE A 90 7.67 -7.54 8.34
N ASP A 91 8.18 -8.16 7.26
CA ASP A 91 7.81 -7.78 5.89
C ASP A 91 6.32 -8.09 5.61
N GLU A 92 5.80 -9.20 6.12
CA GLU A 92 4.37 -9.53 6.05
C GLU A 92 3.52 -8.50 6.83
N LEU A 93 4.02 -8.02 7.97
CA LEU A 93 3.32 -7.03 8.80
C LEU A 93 3.29 -5.65 8.13
N THR A 94 4.45 -5.19 7.66
CA THR A 94 4.64 -3.83 7.12
C THR A 94 3.92 -3.61 5.79
N THR A 95 3.67 -4.65 4.98
CA THR A 95 2.82 -4.55 3.78
C THR A 95 1.34 -4.28 4.10
N ASN A 96 0.93 -4.48 5.36
CA ASN A 96 -0.46 -4.43 5.81
C ASN A 96 -0.80 -3.23 6.70
N VAL A 97 0.14 -2.31 6.92
CA VAL A 97 -0.04 -1.04 7.65
C VAL A 97 0.59 0.12 6.87
N THR A 98 0.12 1.34 7.08
CA THR A 98 0.64 2.57 6.45
C THR A 98 1.57 3.38 7.35
N VAL A 99 1.63 3.01 8.64
CA VAL A 99 2.46 3.67 9.65
C VAL A 99 3.86 3.01 9.68
N PRO A 100 4.97 3.77 9.80
CA PRO A 100 6.31 3.22 9.94
C PRO A 100 6.43 2.26 11.12
N VAL A 101 7.18 1.18 10.93
CA VAL A 101 7.47 0.20 11.97
C VAL A 101 8.98 0.22 12.26
N ALA A 102 9.36 0.50 13.49
CA ALA A 102 10.76 0.46 13.90
C ALA A 102 11.28 -0.99 13.88
N ASN A 103 12.43 -1.20 13.25
CA ASN A 103 13.03 -2.51 13.04
C ASN A 103 14.22 -2.73 13.99
N ILE A 104 14.07 -3.64 14.94
CA ILE A 104 15.12 -3.96 15.94
C ILE A 104 16.38 -4.53 15.29
N MET A 105 16.23 -5.32 14.22
CA MET A 105 17.35 -5.96 13.54
C MET A 105 18.16 -4.95 12.73
N THR A 106 17.50 -3.94 12.14
CA THR A 106 18.20 -2.81 11.51
C THR A 106 19.05 -2.09 12.55
N ALA A 107 18.44 -1.68 13.68
CA ALA A 107 19.13 -1.00 14.77
C ALA A 107 20.37 -1.77 15.28
N LEU A 108 20.22 -3.08 15.50
CA LEU A 108 21.31 -3.92 15.98
C LEU A 108 22.41 -4.10 14.95
N SER A 109 22.05 -4.38 13.70
CA SER A 109 23.04 -4.63 12.65
C SER A 109 23.88 -3.39 12.36
N GLU A 110 23.28 -2.19 12.35
CA GLU A 110 23.99 -0.91 12.23
C GLU A 110 24.90 -0.65 13.43
N HIS A 111 24.38 -0.83 14.66
CA HIS A 111 25.18 -0.64 15.87
C HIS A 111 26.41 -1.54 15.91
N VAL A 112 26.23 -2.83 15.60
CA VAL A 112 27.31 -3.81 15.60
C VAL A 112 28.33 -3.49 14.50
N ARG A 113 27.90 -3.16 13.28
CA ARG A 113 28.80 -2.76 12.18
C ARG A 113 29.65 -1.54 12.54
N CYS A 114 29.04 -0.54 13.18
CA CYS A 114 29.73 0.70 13.57
C CYS A 114 30.67 0.52 14.76
N THR A 115 30.27 -0.28 15.75
CA THR A 115 31.01 -0.42 17.01
C THR A 115 32.09 -1.51 16.94
N TYR A 116 31.86 -2.55 16.14
CA TYR A 116 32.73 -3.71 16.00
C TYR A 116 33.02 -4.01 14.52
N PRO A 117 33.73 -3.10 13.81
CA PRO A 117 33.97 -3.25 12.37
C PRO A 117 34.81 -4.50 12.05
N SER A 118 34.52 -5.14 10.91
CA SER A 118 35.35 -6.21 10.34
C SER A 118 36.69 -5.65 9.82
N ALA A 119 37.74 -6.47 9.84
CA ALA A 119 39.05 -6.04 9.35
C ALA A 119 38.99 -5.84 7.82
N ARG A 120 39.45 -4.67 7.32
CA ARG A 120 39.61 -4.45 5.86
C ARG A 120 40.50 -5.57 5.29
N ARG A 121 40.08 -6.17 4.16
CA ARG A 121 40.94 -7.06 3.35
C ARG A 121 42.24 -6.33 3.01
N GLY A 122 43.31 -6.65 3.73
CA GLY A 122 44.62 -6.01 3.53
C GLY A 122 45.60 -6.38 4.63
N GLY A 123 46.30 -7.52 4.47
CA GLY A 123 47.42 -7.92 5.32
C GLY A 123 47.47 -9.43 5.51
N ALA A 124 48.19 -10.13 4.63
CA ALA A 124 48.46 -11.55 4.77
C ALA A 124 49.21 -11.83 6.09
N ARG A 125 48.60 -12.58 7.00
CA ARG A 125 49.34 -13.34 8.01
C ARG A 125 49.34 -14.80 7.57
N ARG A 126 50.55 -15.36 7.41
CA ARG A 126 50.78 -16.80 7.32
C ARG A 126 50.54 -17.37 8.70
N ASP A 127 49.42 -18.06 8.88
CA ASP A 127 49.32 -19.34 9.59
C ASP A 127 47.87 -19.82 9.49
N GLY A 128 47.69 -21.07 9.03
CA GLY A 128 46.43 -21.59 8.51
C GLY A 128 45.29 -21.70 9.53
N ALA A 129 44.07 -21.71 8.97
CA ALA A 129 42.77 -22.03 9.58
C ALA A 129 41.93 -20.88 10.20
N ARG A 130 41.89 -19.69 9.58
CA ARG A 130 40.78 -18.73 9.76
C ARG A 130 40.25 -18.26 8.39
N ARG A 131 38.91 -18.16 8.24
CA ARG A 131 38.31 -17.40 7.12
C ARG A 131 38.66 -15.92 7.37
N ASP A 132 39.79 -15.49 6.81
CA ASP A 132 40.41 -14.18 7.05
C ASP A 132 39.43 -13.01 6.82
N GLY A 133 39.06 -12.33 7.91
CA GLY A 133 38.46 -10.99 7.91
C GLY A 133 37.06 -10.84 8.51
N ALA A 134 36.26 -11.91 8.57
CA ALA A 134 34.89 -11.84 9.11
C ALA A 134 34.87 -11.99 10.64
N ARG A 135 34.13 -11.11 11.33
CA ARG A 135 33.96 -11.15 12.79
C ARG A 135 32.91 -12.20 13.17
N ARG A 136 33.12 -12.95 14.24
CA ARG A 136 32.15 -13.96 14.72
C ARG A 136 31.23 -13.34 15.77
N ILE A 137 29.91 -13.41 15.55
CA ILE A 137 28.90 -12.89 16.48
C ILE A 137 28.23 -14.07 17.18
N GLY A 138 28.29 -14.10 18.51
CA GLY A 138 27.51 -15.04 19.31
C GLY A 138 26.10 -14.51 19.56
N VAL A 139 25.06 -15.29 19.28
CA VAL A 139 23.66 -14.86 19.45
C VAL A 139 22.96 -15.67 20.52
N LEU A 140 22.44 -14.99 21.55
CA LEU A 140 21.60 -15.60 22.58
C LEU A 140 20.13 -15.48 22.15
N THR A 141 19.60 -16.47 21.44
CA THR A 141 18.20 -16.47 20.98
C THR A 141 17.51 -17.81 21.19
N SER A 142 16.18 -17.84 20.99
CA SER A 142 15.39 -19.06 21.11
C SER A 142 15.55 -19.99 19.90
N ALA A 143 15.23 -21.27 20.09
CA ALA A 143 15.24 -22.25 19.01
C ALA A 143 14.38 -21.83 17.80
N ALA A 144 13.21 -21.23 18.04
CA ALA A 144 12.29 -20.79 16.98
C ALA A 144 12.91 -19.68 16.11
N ILE A 145 13.54 -18.68 16.71
CA ILE A 145 14.17 -17.58 15.97
C ILE A 145 15.43 -18.07 15.23
N ARG A 146 16.21 -18.95 15.87
CA ARG A 146 17.38 -19.61 15.27
C ARG A 146 16.99 -20.41 14.04
N ALA A 147 15.96 -21.26 14.12
CA ALA A 147 15.49 -22.08 13.01
C ALA A 147 14.97 -21.24 11.81
N ASN A 148 14.47 -20.03 12.06
CA ASN A 148 14.03 -19.12 11.00
C ASN A 148 15.17 -18.40 10.26
N GLY A 149 16.40 -18.40 10.81
CA GLY A 149 17.55 -17.73 10.21
C GLY A 149 17.49 -16.20 10.26
N LEU A 150 16.85 -15.62 11.29
CA LEU A 150 16.66 -14.17 11.39
C LEU A 150 17.98 -13.40 11.41
N PHE A 151 18.95 -13.85 12.20
CA PHE A 151 20.20 -13.11 12.39
C PHE A 151 21.09 -13.19 11.15
N GLU A 152 21.13 -14.34 10.49
CA GLU A 152 21.87 -14.58 9.25
C GLU A 152 21.41 -13.66 8.12
N ARG A 153 20.10 -13.38 8.01
CA ARG A 153 19.57 -12.45 7.01
C ARG A 153 20.06 -11.01 7.19
N TYR A 154 20.22 -10.55 8.44
CA TYR A 154 20.60 -9.16 8.74
C TYR A 154 22.11 -8.97 8.89
N PHE A 155 22.83 -10.00 9.30
CA PHE A 155 24.28 -10.04 9.40
C PHE A 155 24.82 -10.82 8.18
N GLU A 156 24.88 -10.14 7.02
CA GLU A 156 25.29 -10.69 5.71
C GLU A 156 26.41 -11.74 5.80
N ALA A 157 26.22 -12.86 5.11
CA ALA A 157 27.23 -13.90 4.92
C ALA A 157 28.44 -13.33 4.14
N GLY A 158 29.45 -12.86 4.87
CA GLY A 158 30.67 -12.28 4.31
C GLY A 158 31.34 -11.24 5.20
N GLN A 159 30.58 -10.53 6.05
CA GLN A 159 31.13 -9.60 7.04
C GLN A 159 31.17 -10.20 8.45
N PHE A 160 30.15 -10.98 8.79
CA PHE A 160 30.02 -11.63 10.09
C PHE A 160 29.67 -13.11 9.95
N ASP A 161 30.12 -13.91 10.91
CA ASP A 161 29.77 -15.33 11.08
C ASP A 161 28.90 -15.48 12.33
N VAL A 162 27.66 -15.92 12.16
CA VAL A 162 26.69 -16.04 13.27
C VAL A 162 26.86 -17.39 13.96
N CYS A 163 27.09 -17.35 15.27
CA CYS A 163 27.29 -18.51 16.13
C CYS A 163 26.20 -18.57 17.21
N TYR A 164 25.76 -19.78 17.56
CA TYR A 164 24.79 -20.02 18.63
C TYR A 164 25.40 -20.92 19.70
N PRO A 165 24.93 -20.83 20.96
CA PRO A 165 25.31 -21.78 22.00
C PRO A 165 25.02 -23.22 21.54
N ARG A 166 26.00 -24.11 21.72
CA ARG A 166 25.80 -25.55 21.58
C ARG A 166 24.93 -26.00 22.74
N ASN A 167 23.82 -26.66 22.40
CA ASN A 167 22.84 -27.16 23.34
C ASN A 167 22.90 -28.70 23.35
N ASP A 168 22.62 -29.31 24.50
CA ASP A 168 22.36 -30.74 24.55
C ASP A 168 21.06 -31.05 23.78
N THR A 169 20.94 -32.28 23.25
CA THR A 169 19.85 -32.68 22.33
C THR A 169 18.45 -32.30 22.83
N ASP A 170 18.24 -32.29 24.15
CA ASP A 170 16.94 -32.03 24.78
C ASP A 170 16.90 -30.73 25.62
N PHE A 171 17.95 -29.90 25.63
CA PHE A 171 18.02 -28.75 26.53
C PHE A 171 18.65 -27.50 25.91
N ASP A 172 17.82 -26.53 25.55
CA ASP A 172 18.24 -25.21 25.05
C ASP A 172 18.33 -24.19 26.20
N CYS A 173 19.56 -23.85 26.60
CA CYS A 173 19.82 -22.98 27.76
C CYS A 173 19.12 -21.62 27.65
N VAL A 174 19.11 -21.03 26.46
CA VAL A 174 18.55 -19.69 26.25
C VAL A 174 17.03 -19.73 26.28
N THR A 175 16.43 -20.71 25.60
CA THR A 175 14.98 -20.90 25.55
C THR A 175 14.44 -21.20 26.96
N SER A 176 15.09 -22.09 27.71
CA SER A 176 14.72 -22.41 29.10
C SER A 176 14.92 -21.23 30.04
N ALA A 177 15.98 -20.42 29.87
CA ALA A 177 16.19 -19.23 30.69
C ALA A 177 15.08 -18.19 30.52
N VAL A 178 14.57 -18.00 29.29
CA VAL A 178 13.56 -16.97 29.01
C VAL A 178 12.13 -17.47 29.24
N PHE A 179 11.80 -18.63 28.66
CA PHE A 179 10.43 -19.15 28.57
C PHE A 179 10.12 -20.30 29.54
N GLY A 180 11.12 -20.81 30.28
CA GLY A 180 10.91 -21.84 31.29
C GLY A 180 9.99 -21.38 32.43
N THR A 181 9.49 -22.35 33.20
CA THR A 181 8.58 -22.08 34.34
C THR A 181 9.20 -21.18 35.40
N GLU A 182 10.51 -21.29 35.63
CA GLU A 182 11.30 -20.39 36.47
C GLU A 182 12.14 -19.40 35.64
N GLY A 183 11.68 -19.07 34.43
CA GLY A 183 12.36 -18.21 33.47
C GLY A 183 12.14 -16.71 33.69
N ILE A 184 12.80 -15.89 32.87
CA ILE A 184 12.71 -14.42 32.93
C ILE A 184 11.27 -13.93 32.73
N ARG A 185 10.49 -14.57 31.85
CA ARG A 185 9.07 -14.20 31.64
C ARG A 185 8.19 -14.46 32.85
N ALA A 186 8.57 -15.38 33.74
CA ALA A 186 7.89 -15.62 35.01
C ALA A 186 8.32 -14.62 36.12
N GLY A 187 9.12 -13.60 35.77
CA GLY A 187 9.60 -12.58 36.71
C GLY A 187 10.89 -12.94 37.44
N ARG A 188 11.55 -14.05 37.09
CA ARG A 188 12.83 -14.46 37.69
C ARG A 188 14.00 -13.75 37.02
N LEU A 189 14.50 -12.68 37.64
CA LEU A 189 15.61 -11.86 37.12
C LEU A 189 17.00 -12.24 37.67
N HIS A 190 17.06 -13.25 38.55
CA HIS A 190 18.27 -13.75 39.20
C HIS A 190 18.24 -15.28 39.31
N GLY A 191 19.35 -15.88 39.75
CA GLY A 191 19.46 -17.33 39.95
C GLY A 191 19.46 -18.10 38.62
N ARG A 192 18.64 -19.16 38.53
CA ARG A 192 18.68 -20.15 37.45
C ARG A 192 18.69 -19.55 36.02
N PRO A 193 17.83 -18.57 35.64
CA PRO A 193 17.90 -17.98 34.30
C PRO A 193 19.25 -17.31 33.99
N VAL A 194 19.86 -16.66 34.98
CA VAL A 194 21.17 -16.00 34.84
C VAL A 194 22.28 -17.04 34.71
N GLU A 195 22.21 -18.12 35.48
CA GLU A 195 23.15 -19.25 35.39
C GLU A 195 23.11 -19.91 34.00
N LEU A 196 21.91 -20.19 33.48
CA LEU A 196 21.72 -20.75 32.15
C LEU A 196 22.27 -19.85 31.05
N LEU A 197 22.02 -18.54 31.14
CA LEU A 197 22.57 -17.58 30.19
C LEU A 197 24.09 -17.44 30.30
N ARG A 198 24.67 -17.56 31.50
CA ARG A 198 26.14 -17.60 31.68
C ARG A 198 26.75 -18.83 31.03
N THR A 199 26.12 -20.00 31.18
CA THR A 199 26.54 -21.23 30.49
C THR A 199 26.53 -21.04 28.97
N ALA A 200 25.43 -20.48 28.43
CA ALA A 200 25.34 -20.18 27.00
C ALA A 200 26.41 -19.17 26.53
N CYS A 201 26.72 -18.15 27.32
CA CYS A 201 27.78 -17.19 27.02
C CYS A 201 29.17 -17.84 27.05
N ALA A 202 29.45 -18.67 28.06
CA ALA A 202 30.73 -19.36 28.19
C ALA A 202 30.99 -20.29 27.00
N ASP A 203 29.95 -20.99 26.53
CA ASP A 203 30.06 -21.81 25.32
C ASP A 203 30.36 -20.95 24.07
N LEU A 204 29.65 -19.82 23.88
CA LEU A 204 29.94 -18.90 22.77
C LEU A 204 31.38 -18.35 22.83
N VAL A 205 31.87 -18.01 24.03
CA VAL A 205 33.26 -17.59 24.23
C VAL A 205 34.23 -18.71 23.86
N ALA A 206 33.95 -19.95 24.26
CA ALA A 206 34.75 -21.12 23.88
C ALA A 206 34.75 -21.38 22.36
N GLN A 207 33.67 -20.99 21.67
CA GLN A 207 33.60 -21.00 20.20
C GLN A 207 34.37 -19.84 19.53
N GLY A 208 34.96 -18.91 20.31
CA GLY A 208 35.79 -17.83 19.81
C GLY A 208 35.01 -16.70 19.14
N VAL A 209 33.82 -16.36 19.66
CA VAL A 209 33.07 -15.19 19.19
C VAL A 209 33.74 -13.88 19.61
N ASP A 210 33.61 -12.84 18.79
CA ASP A 210 34.18 -11.51 19.08
C ASP A 210 33.23 -10.63 19.90
N VAL A 211 31.92 -10.87 19.80
CA VAL A 211 30.86 -10.09 20.46
C VAL A 211 29.64 -10.98 20.65
N ILE A 212 28.91 -10.79 21.77
CA ILE A 212 27.64 -11.48 22.04
C ILE A 212 26.49 -10.50 21.92
N VAL A 213 25.44 -10.90 21.18
CA VAL A 213 24.22 -10.13 20.94
C VAL A 213 23.01 -10.90 21.49
N PRO A 214 22.29 -10.36 22.48
CA PRO A 214 21.00 -10.88 22.91
C PRO A 214 19.95 -10.76 21.81
N GLY A 215 19.35 -11.89 21.43
CA GLY A 215 18.28 -12.00 20.43
C GLY A 215 16.88 -12.19 21.01
N LEU A 216 16.71 -11.90 22.29
CA LEU A 216 15.44 -11.84 23.01
C LEU A 216 15.45 -10.61 23.92
N VAL A 217 14.39 -9.82 23.89
CA VAL A 217 14.31 -8.55 24.64
C VAL A 217 14.28 -8.77 26.16
N GLU A 218 13.85 -9.96 26.60
CA GLU A 218 13.84 -10.38 28.00
C GLU A 218 15.24 -10.49 28.60
N ILE A 219 16.24 -10.88 27.79
CA ILE A 219 17.64 -10.98 28.25
C ILE A 219 18.16 -9.59 28.68
N GLY A 220 17.66 -8.52 28.06
CA GLY A 220 17.95 -7.13 28.42
C GLY A 220 17.68 -6.80 29.90
N LEU A 221 16.72 -7.49 30.53
CA LEU A 221 16.34 -7.30 31.93
C LEU A 221 17.39 -7.83 32.92
N VAL A 222 18.21 -8.80 32.49
CA VAL A 222 19.16 -9.50 33.36
C VAL A 222 20.63 -9.25 33.00
N LEU A 223 20.92 -8.39 32.01
CA LEU A 223 22.29 -8.12 31.56
C LEU A 223 23.23 -7.74 32.70
N ARG A 224 22.78 -6.91 33.65
CA ARG A 224 23.58 -6.53 34.83
C ARG A 224 23.89 -7.72 35.74
N ALA A 225 22.96 -8.67 35.86
CA ALA A 225 23.13 -9.86 36.69
C ALA A 225 24.09 -10.89 36.06
N LEU A 226 24.26 -10.89 34.73
CA LEU A 226 25.23 -11.75 34.06
C LEU A 226 26.68 -11.48 34.52
N GLY A 227 26.97 -10.24 34.93
CA GLY A 227 28.30 -9.86 35.40
C GLY A 227 29.29 -9.68 34.25
N ARG A 228 30.59 -9.86 34.53
CA ARG A 228 31.65 -9.70 33.53
C ARG A 228 31.74 -10.94 32.64
N ILE A 229 31.63 -10.73 31.33
CA ILE A 229 31.87 -11.73 30.29
C ILE A 229 33.17 -11.36 29.57
N GLU A 230 33.93 -12.34 29.09
CA GLU A 230 35.24 -12.14 28.47
C GLU A 230 35.17 -11.36 27.15
N VAL A 231 34.03 -11.43 26.47
CA VAL A 231 33.76 -10.73 25.21
C VAL A 231 32.68 -9.64 25.42
N PRO A 232 32.70 -8.56 24.62
CA PRO A 232 31.66 -7.54 24.67
C PRO A 232 30.26 -8.13 24.54
N LEU A 233 29.36 -7.72 25.44
CA LEU A 233 27.95 -8.07 25.44
C LEU A 233 27.12 -6.84 25.05
N VAL A 234 26.40 -6.92 23.93
CA VAL A 234 25.54 -5.82 23.46
C VAL A 234 24.27 -5.73 24.29
N ASP A 235 23.86 -4.51 24.65
CA ASP A 235 22.56 -4.26 25.24
C ASP A 235 21.54 -3.96 24.14
N SER A 236 20.87 -5.01 23.65
CA SER A 236 19.95 -4.90 22.51
C SER A 236 18.77 -3.97 22.77
N ASN A 237 18.27 -3.92 24.01
CA ASN A 237 17.16 -3.05 24.40
C ASN A 237 17.58 -1.58 24.38
N GLU A 238 18.79 -1.26 24.88
CA GLU A 238 19.34 0.09 24.84
C GLU A 238 19.64 0.56 23.40
N VAL A 239 20.21 -0.33 22.57
CA VAL A 239 20.48 -0.03 21.15
C VAL A 239 19.17 0.30 20.44
N TYR A 240 18.15 -0.54 20.60
CA TYR A 240 16.85 -0.32 19.97
C TYR A 240 16.18 0.96 20.48
N ALA A 241 16.22 1.23 21.78
CA ALA A 241 15.67 2.45 22.37
C ALA A 241 16.30 3.73 21.79
N ARG A 242 17.62 3.73 21.58
CA ARG A 242 18.34 4.86 20.95
C ARG A 242 17.96 5.03 19.49
N TYR A 243 17.85 3.95 18.74
CA TYR A 243 17.42 3.97 17.34
C TYR A 243 16.01 4.55 17.18
N VAL A 244 15.07 4.12 18.03
CA VAL A 244 13.70 4.67 18.08
C VAL A 244 13.73 6.17 18.44
N ALA A 245 14.48 6.56 19.47
CA ALA A 245 14.59 7.95 19.90
C ALA A 245 15.23 8.88 18.84
N ALA A 246 16.13 8.34 18.00
CA ALA A 246 16.74 9.04 16.87
C ALA A 246 15.79 9.15 15.65
N ALA A 247 14.66 8.45 15.66
CA ALA A 247 13.66 8.41 14.59
C ALA A 247 14.23 8.00 13.22
N GLN A 248 15.11 6.99 13.21
CA GLN A 248 15.81 6.50 12.03
C GLN A 248 15.03 5.47 11.20
N TYR A 249 13.70 5.36 11.39
CA TYR A 249 12.87 4.40 10.67
C TYR A 249 12.23 5.04 9.43
N THR A 250 12.51 4.45 8.26
CA THR A 250 11.93 4.86 6.97
C THR A 250 10.53 4.27 6.80
N GLN A 251 9.63 5.01 6.15
CA GLN A 251 8.34 4.49 5.72
C GLN A 251 8.55 3.26 4.82
N PRO A 252 7.92 2.10 5.10
CA PRO A 252 7.88 1.01 4.13
C PRO A 252 7.23 1.51 2.84
N GLN A 253 7.78 1.14 1.68
CA GLN A 253 7.05 1.35 0.43
C GLN A 253 5.82 0.43 0.44
N ARG A 254 4.64 1.00 0.71
CA ARG A 254 3.40 0.24 0.56
C ARG A 254 3.23 -0.16 -0.90
N ALA A 255 2.73 -1.37 -1.14
CA ALA A 255 2.28 -1.76 -2.47
C ALA A 255 1.14 -0.82 -2.90
N PHE A 256 1.22 -0.34 -4.15
CA PHE A 256 0.21 0.53 -4.75
C PHE A 256 -1.18 -0.11 -4.70
N ARG A 257 -2.19 0.67 -4.32
CA ARG A 257 -3.59 0.22 -4.22
C ARG A 257 -4.49 1.04 -5.14
N LEU A 258 -5.15 0.36 -6.08
CA LEU A 258 -6.19 0.96 -6.92
C LEU A 258 -7.55 0.87 -6.21
N GLY A 259 -8.17 2.00 -5.90
CA GLY A 259 -9.56 2.08 -5.48
C GLY A 259 -10.50 2.16 -6.67
N VAL A 260 -11.62 1.45 -6.64
CA VAL A 260 -12.64 1.46 -7.70
C VAL A 260 -13.99 1.80 -7.11
N VAL A 261 -14.55 2.95 -7.49
CA VAL A 261 -15.94 3.30 -7.19
C VAL A 261 -16.83 2.58 -8.21
N GLY A 262 -17.36 1.44 -7.78
CA GLY A 262 -18.14 0.52 -8.60
C GLY A 262 -19.64 0.62 -8.40
N GLY A 263 -20.35 -0.39 -8.90
CA GLY A 263 -21.81 -0.51 -8.76
C GLY A 263 -22.63 0.35 -9.73
N ILE A 264 -21.98 1.11 -10.62
CA ILE A 264 -22.63 2.14 -11.45
C ILE A 264 -22.44 1.96 -12.98
N GLY A 265 -22.53 0.77 -13.56
CA GLY A 265 -23.22 -0.42 -13.05
C GLY A 265 -22.33 -1.57 -12.53
N PRO A 266 -22.93 -2.59 -11.88
CA PRO A 266 -22.18 -3.69 -11.30
C PRO A 266 -21.38 -4.51 -12.31
N ALA A 267 -21.99 -4.85 -13.46
CA ALA A 267 -21.35 -5.64 -14.51
C ALA A 267 -20.17 -4.89 -15.14
N ALA A 268 -20.33 -3.58 -15.40
CA ALA A 268 -19.26 -2.72 -15.90
C ALA A 268 -18.06 -2.66 -14.94
N THR A 269 -18.30 -2.71 -13.62
CA THR A 269 -17.21 -2.72 -12.63
C THR A 269 -16.43 -4.03 -12.70
N VAL A 270 -17.11 -5.17 -12.83
CA VAL A 270 -16.45 -6.49 -12.97
C VAL A 270 -15.63 -6.56 -14.25
N ASP A 271 -16.17 -6.04 -15.36
CA ASP A 271 -15.44 -5.94 -16.63
C ASP A 271 -14.19 -5.04 -16.52
N PHE A 272 -14.30 -3.89 -15.84
CA PHE A 272 -13.15 -3.04 -15.54
C PHE A 272 -12.06 -3.78 -14.77
N MET A 273 -12.42 -4.54 -13.73
CA MET A 273 -11.45 -5.35 -12.97
C MET A 273 -10.74 -6.36 -13.88
N GLY A 274 -11.50 -7.05 -14.75
CA GLY A 274 -10.94 -7.99 -15.72
C GLY A 274 -9.95 -7.31 -16.68
N LYS A 275 -10.24 -6.07 -17.10
CA LYS A 275 -9.34 -5.26 -17.93
C LYS A 275 -8.07 -4.81 -17.19
N VAL A 276 -8.16 -4.46 -15.91
CA VAL A 276 -6.96 -4.16 -15.10
C VAL A 276 -6.07 -5.40 -15.01
N VAL A 277 -6.63 -6.57 -14.70
CA VAL A 277 -5.90 -7.84 -14.66
C VAL A 277 -5.20 -8.13 -15.99
N ARG A 278 -5.95 -8.06 -17.10
CA ARG A 278 -5.44 -8.33 -18.46
C ARG A 278 -4.30 -7.39 -18.87
N ASN A 279 -4.36 -6.12 -18.47
CA ASN A 279 -3.37 -5.13 -18.82
C ASN A 279 -2.17 -5.10 -17.85
N THR A 280 -2.22 -5.83 -16.73
CA THR A 280 -1.11 -5.89 -15.77
C THR A 280 -0.07 -6.93 -16.23
N PRO A 281 1.20 -6.55 -16.43
CA PRO A 281 2.26 -7.50 -16.78
C PRO A 281 2.66 -8.34 -15.55
N ALA A 282 1.92 -9.41 -15.30
CA ALA A 282 2.11 -10.31 -14.16
C ALA A 282 2.54 -11.72 -14.60
N ALA A 283 3.51 -12.32 -13.91
CA ALA A 283 3.92 -13.71 -14.13
C ALA A 283 3.27 -14.68 -13.12
N ARG A 284 2.82 -14.15 -11.98
CA ARG A 284 2.12 -14.86 -10.90
C ARG A 284 1.16 -13.91 -10.19
N ASP A 285 0.30 -14.48 -9.35
CA ASP A 285 -0.74 -13.73 -8.64
C ASP A 285 -0.22 -12.52 -7.86
N GLN A 286 0.95 -12.64 -7.22
CA GLN A 286 1.54 -11.59 -6.38
C GLN A 286 2.07 -10.38 -7.17
N ASP A 287 2.20 -10.51 -8.50
CA ASP A 287 2.65 -9.41 -9.36
C ASP A 287 1.46 -8.54 -9.83
N HIS A 288 0.22 -8.97 -9.57
CA HIS A 288 -0.97 -8.16 -9.90
C HIS A 288 -1.14 -6.96 -8.96
N ILE A 289 -1.77 -5.92 -9.50
CA ILE A 289 -2.12 -4.71 -8.75
C ILE A 289 -3.15 -5.04 -7.67
N ARG A 290 -2.92 -4.57 -6.45
CA ARG A 290 -3.90 -4.66 -5.36
C ARG A 290 -5.09 -3.74 -5.66
N ILE A 291 -6.30 -4.30 -5.71
CA ILE A 291 -7.54 -3.56 -6.00
C ILE A 291 -8.46 -3.57 -4.78
N MET A 292 -9.06 -2.42 -4.47
CA MET A 292 -10.18 -2.27 -3.53
C MET A 292 -11.40 -1.77 -4.30
N VAL A 293 -12.55 -2.41 -4.11
CA VAL A 293 -13.77 -2.07 -4.87
C VAL A 293 -14.89 -1.73 -3.91
N GLU A 294 -15.43 -0.52 -4.05
CA GLU A 294 -16.68 -0.11 -3.41
C GLU A 294 -17.82 -0.34 -4.41
N GLN A 295 -18.38 -1.54 -4.41
CA GLN A 295 -19.42 -1.96 -5.34
C GLN A 295 -20.80 -1.55 -4.82
N ASN A 296 -21.19 -0.28 -5.05
CA ASN A 296 -22.41 0.29 -4.48
C ASN A 296 -23.46 0.62 -5.56
N PRO A 297 -24.40 -0.31 -5.86
CA PRO A 297 -25.49 -0.05 -6.80
C PRO A 297 -26.60 0.85 -6.23
N GLN A 298 -26.56 1.20 -4.94
CA GLN A 298 -27.51 2.15 -4.33
C GLN A 298 -27.16 3.61 -4.64
N ILE A 299 -26.04 3.90 -5.31
CA ILE A 299 -25.75 5.26 -5.81
C ILE A 299 -26.84 5.69 -6.80
N PRO A 300 -27.52 6.83 -6.57
CA PRO A 300 -28.61 7.33 -7.44
C PRO A 300 -28.23 7.36 -8.92
N ASP A 301 -29.22 7.20 -9.80
CA ASP A 301 -28.97 7.17 -11.24
C ASP A 301 -28.45 8.52 -11.76
N ARG A 302 -27.25 8.48 -12.35
CA ARG A 302 -26.56 9.68 -12.83
C ARG A 302 -27.30 10.34 -13.99
N THR A 303 -27.94 9.54 -14.86
CA THR A 303 -28.67 10.08 -16.01
C THR A 303 -29.94 10.79 -15.56
N ALA A 304 -30.72 10.19 -14.66
CA ALA A 304 -31.90 10.80 -14.08
C ALA A 304 -31.58 12.11 -13.36
N ALA A 305 -30.50 12.14 -12.57
CA ALA A 305 -30.03 13.34 -11.89
C ALA A 305 -29.67 14.48 -12.87
N LEU A 306 -28.84 14.20 -13.88
CA LEU A 306 -28.42 15.19 -14.89
C LEU A 306 -29.58 15.71 -15.74
N LEU A 307 -30.64 14.92 -15.89
CA LEU A 307 -31.86 15.32 -16.60
C LEU A 307 -32.92 15.97 -15.67
N GLY A 308 -32.61 16.19 -14.39
CA GLY A 308 -33.51 16.82 -13.43
C GLY A 308 -34.69 15.95 -12.97
N ARG A 309 -34.55 14.62 -13.07
CA ARG A 309 -35.62 13.62 -12.81
C ARG A 309 -35.28 12.64 -11.69
N GLY A 310 -34.16 12.82 -10.99
CA GLY A 310 -33.70 11.91 -9.94
C GLY A 310 -32.79 12.60 -8.94
N ASP A 311 -32.44 11.86 -7.89
CA ASP A 311 -31.63 12.36 -6.77
C ASP A 311 -30.18 12.61 -7.18
N ASP A 312 -29.54 13.62 -6.57
CA ASP A 312 -28.13 13.95 -6.82
C ASP A 312 -27.20 12.85 -6.25
N PRO A 313 -26.37 12.19 -7.09
CA PRO A 313 -25.46 11.12 -6.65
C PRO A 313 -24.19 11.63 -5.95
N THR A 314 -23.96 12.94 -5.88
CA THR A 314 -22.70 13.55 -5.40
C THR A 314 -22.29 13.02 -4.02
N LEU A 315 -23.19 13.00 -3.04
CA LEU A 315 -22.87 12.53 -1.69
C LEU A 315 -22.54 11.02 -1.65
N ALA A 316 -23.27 10.21 -2.41
CA ALA A 316 -23.03 8.77 -2.45
C ALA A 316 -21.70 8.43 -3.16
N LEU A 317 -21.37 9.15 -4.25
CA LEU A 317 -20.07 9.05 -4.91
C LEU A 317 -18.92 9.51 -4.01
N TYR A 318 -19.10 10.64 -3.30
CA TYR A 318 -18.12 11.14 -2.35
C TYR A 318 -17.86 10.15 -1.22
N ALA A 319 -18.92 9.60 -0.61
CA ALA A 319 -18.82 8.59 0.43
C ALA A 319 -18.05 7.35 -0.06
N ALA A 320 -18.34 6.86 -1.27
CA ALA A 320 -17.60 5.75 -1.85
C ALA A 320 -16.11 6.07 -2.06
N CYS A 321 -15.78 7.27 -2.55
CA CYS A 321 -14.39 7.73 -2.67
C CYS A 321 -13.68 7.80 -1.31
N LYS A 322 -14.38 8.31 -0.27
CA LYS A 322 -13.86 8.41 1.10
C LYS A 322 -13.58 7.04 1.71
N THR A 323 -14.47 6.06 1.53
CA THR A 323 -14.23 4.67 1.95
C THR A 323 -12.94 4.12 1.34
N LEU A 324 -12.71 4.35 0.05
CA LEU A 324 -11.51 3.88 -0.64
C LEU A 324 -10.24 4.62 -0.17
N GLU A 325 -10.33 5.95 0.02
CA GLU A 325 -9.23 6.76 0.57
C GLU A 325 -8.83 6.31 1.98
N GLU A 326 -9.81 6.08 2.86
CA GLU A 326 -9.61 5.58 4.23
C GLU A 326 -9.11 4.13 4.23
N GLY A 327 -9.48 3.34 3.23
CA GLY A 327 -8.91 2.02 2.93
C GLY A 327 -7.45 2.05 2.45
N GLY A 328 -6.91 3.25 2.20
CA GLY A 328 -5.53 3.47 1.78
C GLY A 328 -5.29 3.33 0.29
N ALA A 329 -6.30 3.59 -0.56
CA ALA A 329 -6.09 3.72 -2.00
C ALA A 329 -5.06 4.81 -2.34
N ASP A 330 -4.23 4.55 -3.36
CA ASP A 330 -3.27 5.51 -3.91
C ASP A 330 -3.86 6.28 -5.11
N LEU A 331 -4.88 5.70 -5.75
CA LEU A 331 -5.55 6.22 -6.93
C LEU A 331 -6.99 5.69 -6.96
N ILE A 332 -7.94 6.50 -7.42
CA ILE A 332 -9.35 6.11 -7.57
C ILE A 332 -9.72 6.07 -9.06
N ALA A 333 -10.37 4.99 -9.48
CA ALA A 333 -11.00 4.84 -10.78
C ALA A 333 -12.52 4.77 -10.63
N ILE A 334 -13.25 5.38 -11.55
CA ILE A 334 -14.72 5.33 -11.61
C ILE A 334 -15.10 4.78 -12.99
N PRO A 335 -15.34 3.47 -13.18
CA PRO A 335 -15.72 2.90 -14.47
C PRO A 335 -17.18 3.23 -14.83
N CYS A 336 -17.48 4.52 -14.97
CA CYS A 336 -18.78 5.08 -15.37
C CYS A 336 -18.56 6.45 -16.02
N ASN A 337 -18.81 6.55 -17.32
CA ASN A 337 -18.69 7.81 -18.07
C ASN A 337 -19.59 8.91 -17.49
N THR A 338 -20.86 8.60 -17.23
CA THR A 338 -21.83 9.59 -16.73
C THR A 338 -21.47 10.14 -15.35
N ALA A 339 -20.82 9.34 -14.49
CA ALA A 339 -20.41 9.78 -13.16
C ALA A 339 -19.31 10.85 -13.19
N HIS A 340 -18.56 10.96 -14.29
CA HIS A 340 -17.52 11.98 -14.44
C HIS A 340 -18.06 13.41 -14.51
N ALA A 341 -19.35 13.60 -14.80
CA ALA A 341 -20.03 14.90 -14.68
C ALA A 341 -20.01 15.47 -13.25
N PHE A 342 -19.76 14.63 -12.25
CA PHE A 342 -19.76 15.00 -10.84
C PHE A 342 -18.34 15.11 -10.25
N VAL A 343 -17.30 14.60 -10.94
CA VAL A 343 -15.94 14.45 -10.40
C VAL A 343 -15.32 15.77 -9.96
N GLU A 344 -15.55 16.86 -10.68
CA GLU A 344 -15.05 18.20 -10.31
C GLU A 344 -15.56 18.67 -8.95
N ARG A 345 -16.75 18.19 -8.52
CA ARG A 345 -17.32 18.48 -7.20
C ARG A 345 -16.69 17.63 -6.10
N LEU A 346 -16.14 16.47 -6.45
CA LEU A 346 -15.59 15.48 -5.51
C LEU A 346 -14.10 15.71 -5.24
N GLN A 347 -13.32 15.87 -6.31
CA GLN A 347 -11.85 15.87 -6.26
C GLN A 347 -11.26 16.86 -5.24
N PRO A 348 -11.76 18.11 -5.08
CA PRO A 348 -11.22 19.06 -4.11
C PRO A 348 -11.32 18.61 -2.65
N ALA A 349 -12.25 17.70 -2.33
CA ALA A 349 -12.47 17.17 -0.98
C ALA A 349 -11.72 15.85 -0.72
N LEU A 350 -10.95 15.36 -1.70
CA LEU A 350 -10.18 14.12 -1.61
C LEU A 350 -8.68 14.39 -1.63
N ARG A 351 -7.93 13.59 -0.88
CA ARG A 351 -6.46 13.58 -0.84
C ARG A 351 -5.90 12.62 -1.89
N VAL A 352 -6.71 11.65 -2.32
CA VAL A 352 -6.37 10.67 -3.36
C VAL A 352 -6.88 11.15 -4.71
N PRO A 353 -6.06 11.10 -5.78
CA PRO A 353 -6.49 11.48 -7.11
C PRO A 353 -7.52 10.50 -7.70
N ILE A 354 -8.52 11.04 -8.41
CA ILE A 354 -9.41 10.30 -9.31
C ILE A 354 -8.82 10.36 -10.73
N VAL A 355 -8.69 9.22 -11.39
CA VAL A 355 -8.34 9.15 -12.81
C VAL A 355 -9.57 9.52 -13.63
N ASN A 356 -9.51 10.65 -14.33
CA ASN A 356 -10.59 11.08 -15.19
C ASN A 356 -10.61 10.27 -16.50
N MET A 357 -11.56 9.34 -16.61
CA MET A 357 -11.76 8.45 -17.76
C MET A 357 -11.99 9.21 -19.07
N LEU A 358 -12.70 10.34 -19.03
CA LEU A 358 -13.01 11.14 -20.22
C LEU A 358 -11.72 11.74 -20.80
N THR A 359 -10.90 12.32 -19.92
CA THR A 359 -9.61 12.92 -20.28
C THR A 359 -8.67 11.86 -20.84
N CYS A 360 -8.57 10.71 -20.17
CA CYS A 360 -7.75 9.58 -20.64
C CYS A 360 -8.18 9.09 -22.02
N THR A 361 -9.49 9.03 -22.28
CA THR A 361 -10.04 8.61 -23.57
C THR A 361 -9.72 9.62 -24.66
N ALA A 362 -9.87 10.92 -24.40
CA ALA A 362 -9.58 11.95 -25.39
C ALA A 362 -8.08 12.05 -25.70
N ASP A 363 -7.22 11.89 -24.70
CA ASP A 363 -5.76 11.82 -24.89
C ASP A 363 -5.38 10.59 -25.73
N TYR A 364 -5.95 9.42 -25.41
CA TYR A 364 -5.75 8.20 -26.19
C TYR A 364 -6.19 8.36 -27.66
N LEU A 365 -7.34 9.01 -27.90
CA LEU A 365 -7.82 9.27 -29.26
C LEU A 365 -6.83 10.16 -30.04
N ARG A 366 -6.28 11.18 -29.37
CA ARG A 366 -5.34 12.11 -29.99
C ARG A 366 -4.00 11.46 -30.32
N GLU A 367 -3.51 10.61 -29.42
CA GLU A 367 -2.28 9.85 -29.62
C GLU A 367 -2.43 8.77 -30.70
N THR A 368 -3.54 8.02 -30.68
CA THR A 368 -3.76 6.87 -31.56
C THR A 368 -4.24 7.28 -32.94
N PHE A 369 -4.98 8.38 -33.05
CA PHE A 369 -5.54 8.89 -34.31
C PHE A 369 -5.22 10.38 -34.51
N PRO A 370 -3.96 10.77 -34.79
CA PRO A 370 -3.56 12.18 -34.92
C PRO A 370 -4.32 12.96 -36.02
N GLY A 371 -4.79 12.26 -37.06
CA GLY A 371 -5.59 12.82 -38.14
C GLY A 371 -7.08 12.95 -37.84
N LEU A 372 -7.57 12.40 -36.73
CA LEU A 372 -8.99 12.41 -36.39
C LEU A 372 -9.47 13.84 -36.09
N ARG A 373 -10.65 14.18 -36.60
CA ARG A 373 -11.31 15.48 -36.38
C ARG A 373 -12.68 15.32 -35.76
N GLU A 374 -13.43 14.31 -36.18
CA GLU A 374 -14.76 14.00 -35.69
C GLU A 374 -14.75 12.60 -35.07
N VAL A 375 -15.44 12.44 -33.94
CA VAL A 375 -15.55 11.16 -33.23
C VAL A 375 -17.00 10.90 -32.85
N GLY A 376 -17.49 9.70 -33.16
CA GLY A 376 -18.82 9.27 -32.74
C GLY A 376 -18.81 8.93 -31.26
N VAL A 377 -19.84 9.34 -30.53
CA VAL A 377 -19.94 9.09 -29.09
C VAL A 377 -21.27 8.41 -28.77
N LEU A 378 -21.20 7.12 -28.42
CA LEU A 378 -22.34 6.35 -27.94
C LEU A 378 -22.41 6.45 -26.41
N ALA A 379 -23.19 7.40 -25.91
CA ALA A 379 -23.32 7.66 -24.48
C ALA A 379 -24.78 7.69 -24.01
N THR A 380 -24.99 7.61 -22.69
CA THR A 380 -26.32 7.85 -22.13
C THR A 380 -26.79 9.27 -22.43
N SER A 381 -28.10 9.48 -22.50
CA SER A 381 -28.67 10.83 -22.73
C SER A 381 -28.24 11.83 -21.66
N GLY A 382 -28.01 11.38 -20.41
CA GLY A 382 -27.48 12.23 -19.35
C GLY A 382 -26.02 12.66 -19.60
N THR A 383 -25.20 11.76 -20.13
CA THR A 383 -23.81 12.08 -20.50
C THR A 383 -23.78 13.13 -21.61
N LEU A 384 -24.58 12.95 -22.67
CA LEU A 384 -24.70 13.93 -23.76
C LEU A 384 -25.24 15.27 -23.24
N ALA A 385 -26.30 15.26 -22.43
CA ALA A 385 -26.92 16.48 -21.88
C ALA A 385 -25.95 17.26 -20.97
N SER A 386 -25.08 16.57 -20.23
CA SER A 386 -24.05 17.23 -19.40
C SER A 386 -22.90 17.85 -20.18
N ARG A 387 -22.74 17.49 -21.47
CA ARG A 387 -21.65 17.95 -22.36
C ARG A 387 -20.23 17.63 -21.88
N VAL A 388 -20.07 16.72 -20.92
CA VAL A 388 -18.76 16.41 -20.32
C VAL A 388 -17.78 15.77 -21.32
N TYR A 389 -18.26 14.95 -22.25
CA TYR A 389 -17.42 14.42 -23.32
C TYR A 389 -17.10 15.49 -24.37
N GLU A 390 -18.12 16.24 -24.80
CA GLU A 390 -17.97 17.33 -25.77
C GLU A 390 -16.89 18.32 -25.33
N GLN A 391 -16.93 18.80 -24.08
CA GLN A 391 -15.92 19.72 -23.54
C GLN A 391 -14.50 19.15 -23.58
N VAL A 392 -14.33 17.89 -23.17
CA VAL A 392 -13.02 17.26 -23.10
C VAL A 392 -12.48 16.96 -24.51
N LEU A 393 -13.33 16.54 -25.43
CA LEU A 393 -12.99 16.28 -26.83
C LEU A 393 -12.64 17.58 -27.56
N ASP A 394 -13.44 18.63 -27.40
CA ASP A 394 -13.21 19.95 -27.99
C ASP A 394 -11.87 20.54 -27.53
N ALA A 395 -11.52 20.37 -26.24
CA ALA A 395 -10.22 20.77 -25.72
C ALA A 395 -9.03 20.03 -26.36
N ARG A 396 -9.26 18.86 -26.97
CA ARG A 396 -8.27 18.14 -27.80
C ARG A 396 -8.43 18.44 -29.29
N GLY A 397 -9.37 19.28 -29.72
CA GLY A 397 -9.69 19.52 -31.12
C GLY A 397 -10.32 18.29 -31.79
N LEU A 398 -11.21 17.59 -31.08
CA LEU A 398 -12.13 16.58 -31.61
C LEU A 398 -13.56 17.09 -31.50
N ALA A 399 -14.30 17.11 -32.60
CA ALA A 399 -15.73 17.38 -32.59
C ALA A 399 -16.51 16.09 -32.24
N GLN A 400 -17.44 16.20 -31.29
CA GLN A 400 -18.34 15.11 -30.92
C GLN A 400 -19.49 14.96 -31.92
N ILE A 401 -19.67 13.76 -32.47
CA ILE A 401 -20.84 13.38 -33.26
C ILE A 401 -21.71 12.41 -32.43
N ALA A 402 -22.97 12.78 -32.21
CA ALA A 402 -23.93 11.96 -31.46
C ALA A 402 -24.90 11.23 -32.40
N PRO A 403 -25.51 10.11 -31.98
CA PRO A 403 -26.57 9.45 -32.75
C PRO A 403 -27.77 10.37 -32.97
N SER A 404 -28.51 10.13 -34.05
CA SER A 404 -29.83 10.76 -34.24
C SER A 404 -30.77 10.45 -33.07
N ALA A 405 -31.81 11.26 -32.87
CA ALA A 405 -32.72 11.10 -31.73
C ALA A 405 -33.37 9.69 -31.67
N ALA A 406 -33.70 9.10 -32.83
CA ALA A 406 -34.24 7.75 -32.92
C ALA A 406 -33.19 6.69 -32.54
N ALA A 407 -31.97 6.82 -33.05
CA ALA A 407 -30.85 5.94 -32.72
C ALA A 407 -30.46 6.05 -31.23
N GLN A 408 -30.47 7.26 -30.67
CA GLN A 408 -30.22 7.50 -29.24
C GLN A 408 -31.29 6.85 -28.36
N ALA A 409 -32.56 6.84 -28.76
CA ALA A 409 -33.61 6.15 -28.02
C ALA A 409 -33.38 4.62 -27.99
N ARG A 410 -32.96 4.03 -29.13
CA ARG A 410 -32.55 2.62 -29.19
C ARG A 410 -31.35 2.33 -28.32
N LEU A 411 -30.30 3.17 -28.39
CA LEU A 411 -29.13 3.04 -27.50
C LEU A 411 -29.53 3.07 -26.02
N MET A 412 -30.45 3.96 -25.62
CA MET A 412 -30.96 4.00 -24.26
C MET A 412 -31.74 2.72 -23.88
N ASN A 413 -32.49 2.12 -24.81
CA ASN A 413 -33.13 0.82 -24.58
C ASN A 413 -32.10 -0.32 -24.46
N ALA A 414 -31.04 -0.31 -25.28
CA ALA A 414 -29.93 -1.26 -25.16
C ALA A 414 -29.26 -1.21 -23.77
N ILE A 415 -29.17 -0.02 -23.16
CA ILE A 415 -28.53 0.17 -21.85
C ILE A 415 -29.51 -0.10 -20.70
N TYR A 416 -30.68 0.56 -20.69
CA TYR A 416 -31.61 0.65 -19.57
C TYR A 416 -32.91 -0.14 -19.76
N GLY A 417 -33.20 -0.62 -20.96
CA GLY A 417 -34.44 -1.32 -21.26
C GLY A 417 -34.61 -2.59 -20.42
N PRO A 418 -35.83 -3.16 -20.37
CA PRO A 418 -36.09 -4.39 -19.62
C PRO A 418 -35.18 -5.56 -20.05
N ARG A 419 -34.77 -5.59 -21.32
CA ARG A 419 -33.79 -6.53 -21.89
C ARG A 419 -32.44 -5.87 -22.19
N GLY A 420 -32.11 -4.82 -21.45
CA GLY A 420 -30.90 -4.02 -21.60
C GLY A 420 -29.71 -4.55 -20.79
N ALA A 421 -28.54 -3.99 -21.06
CA ALA A 421 -27.28 -4.39 -20.45
C ALA A 421 -27.25 -4.19 -18.92
N LYS A 422 -27.87 -3.13 -18.40
CA LYS A 422 -27.97 -2.91 -16.94
C LYS A 422 -28.86 -3.93 -16.24
N ALA A 423 -29.78 -4.57 -16.96
CA ALA A 423 -30.59 -5.69 -16.47
C ALA A 423 -29.89 -7.05 -16.60
N GLY A 424 -28.65 -7.09 -17.11
CA GLY A 424 -27.83 -8.30 -17.24
C GLY A 424 -27.93 -9.00 -18.59
N HIS A 425 -28.63 -8.43 -19.57
CA HIS A 425 -28.71 -9.01 -20.91
C HIS A 425 -27.49 -8.62 -21.75
N THR A 426 -26.92 -9.60 -22.47
CA THR A 426 -25.74 -9.40 -23.33
C THR A 426 -25.92 -9.92 -24.76
N SER A 427 -27.16 -10.23 -25.13
CA SER A 427 -27.54 -10.77 -26.44
C SER A 427 -29.00 -10.44 -26.75
N GLY A 428 -29.39 -10.46 -28.02
CA GLY A 428 -30.76 -10.19 -28.48
C GLY A 428 -31.02 -8.69 -28.65
N GLU A 429 -32.20 -8.23 -28.22
CA GLU A 429 -32.69 -6.86 -28.48
C GLU A 429 -31.67 -5.76 -28.14
N CYS A 430 -30.97 -5.87 -27.00
CA CYS A 430 -29.96 -4.87 -26.63
C CYS A 430 -28.78 -4.79 -27.62
N CYS A 431 -28.38 -5.90 -28.22
CA CYS A 431 -27.36 -5.91 -29.27
C CYS A 431 -27.90 -5.32 -30.57
N ASP A 432 -29.15 -5.63 -30.95
CA ASP A 432 -29.78 -5.09 -32.15
C ASP A 432 -29.96 -3.57 -32.06
N ASP A 433 -30.33 -3.07 -30.89
CA ASP A 433 -30.49 -1.65 -30.62
C ASP A 433 -29.16 -0.89 -30.59
N LEU A 434 -28.12 -1.50 -30.02
CA LEU A 434 -26.78 -0.95 -30.08
C LEU A 434 -26.24 -0.93 -31.51
N ALA A 435 -26.45 -2.00 -32.28
CA ALA A 435 -26.06 -2.07 -33.69
C ALA A 435 -26.72 -0.95 -34.51
N ALA A 436 -28.01 -0.70 -34.30
CA ALA A 436 -28.70 0.40 -34.97
C ALA A 436 -28.12 1.79 -34.63
N ALA A 437 -27.67 2.00 -33.38
CA ALA A 437 -27.02 3.24 -32.99
C ALA A 437 -25.61 3.39 -33.59
N VAL A 438 -24.89 2.27 -33.74
CA VAL A 438 -23.61 2.24 -34.47
C VAL A 438 -23.85 2.58 -35.94
N ASP A 439 -24.78 1.90 -36.61
CA ASP A 439 -25.08 2.09 -38.03
C ASP A 439 -25.46 3.54 -38.35
N ASP A 440 -26.19 4.21 -37.46
CA ASP A 440 -26.51 5.64 -37.57
C ASP A 440 -25.24 6.50 -37.60
N LEU A 441 -24.29 6.28 -36.67
CA LEU A 441 -23.00 7.00 -36.67
C LEU A 441 -22.14 6.68 -37.90
N VAL A 442 -22.17 5.43 -38.37
CA VAL A 442 -21.47 5.04 -39.61
C VAL A 442 -22.07 5.75 -40.82
N ALA A 443 -23.40 5.86 -40.89
CA ALA A 443 -24.10 6.60 -41.95
C ALA A 443 -23.79 8.11 -41.90
N GLN A 444 -23.57 8.67 -40.71
CA GLN A 444 -23.08 10.04 -40.51
C GLN A 444 -21.61 10.23 -40.90
N GLY A 445 -20.90 9.16 -41.28
CA GLY A 445 -19.54 9.24 -41.80
C GLY A 445 -18.44 9.14 -40.76
N VAL A 446 -18.77 8.76 -39.52
CA VAL A 446 -17.78 8.56 -38.46
C VAL A 446 -16.87 7.36 -38.75
N GLN A 447 -15.57 7.49 -38.44
CA GLN A 447 -14.57 6.42 -38.58
C GLN A 447 -14.12 5.82 -37.25
N VAL A 448 -14.29 6.56 -36.15
CA VAL A 448 -13.94 6.13 -34.79
C VAL A 448 -15.12 6.42 -33.87
N ILE A 449 -15.60 5.39 -33.15
CA ILE A 449 -16.72 5.50 -32.22
C ILE A 449 -16.23 5.16 -30.81
N VAL A 450 -16.51 6.06 -29.86
CA VAL A 450 -16.28 5.85 -28.43
C VAL A 450 -17.50 5.21 -27.80
N LEU A 451 -17.29 4.08 -27.12
CA LEU A 451 -18.29 3.38 -26.32
C LEU A 451 -18.46 4.07 -24.96
N ALA A 452 -18.97 5.30 -24.97
CA ALA A 452 -19.10 6.21 -23.83
C ALA A 452 -20.22 5.84 -22.81
N CYS A 453 -20.55 4.56 -22.72
CA CYS A 453 -21.26 3.93 -21.61
C CYS A 453 -20.57 2.59 -21.34
N THR A 454 -20.19 2.35 -20.09
CA THR A 454 -19.32 1.22 -19.71
C THR A 454 -20.02 -0.14 -19.78
N GLU A 455 -21.34 -0.16 -20.00
CA GLU A 455 -22.07 -1.37 -20.37
C GLU A 455 -21.96 -1.76 -21.85
N LEU A 456 -21.64 -0.82 -22.75
CA LEU A 456 -21.58 -1.11 -24.20
C LEU A 456 -20.48 -2.09 -24.60
N PRO A 457 -19.26 -2.06 -24.02
CA PRO A 457 -18.25 -3.09 -24.28
C PRO A 457 -18.67 -4.52 -23.90
N LEU A 458 -19.70 -4.67 -23.05
CA LEU A 458 -20.27 -5.98 -22.73
C LEU A 458 -21.08 -6.56 -23.90
N LEU A 459 -21.67 -5.68 -24.73
CA LEU A 459 -22.50 -6.01 -25.88
C LEU A 459 -21.69 -6.07 -27.19
N LEU A 460 -20.67 -5.21 -27.33
CA LEU A 460 -19.78 -5.13 -28.49
C LEU A 460 -18.33 -5.37 -28.07
N ARG A 461 -17.83 -6.57 -28.35
CA ARG A 461 -16.46 -6.99 -27.99
C ARG A 461 -15.44 -6.79 -29.10
N GLU A 462 -15.89 -6.73 -30.35
CA GLU A 462 -14.99 -6.57 -31.50
C GLU A 462 -14.51 -5.12 -31.60
N PRO A 463 -13.19 -4.85 -31.59
CA PRO A 463 -12.65 -3.49 -31.63
C PRO A 463 -12.78 -2.83 -33.01
N VAL A 464 -13.15 -3.62 -34.03
CA VAL A 464 -13.25 -3.19 -35.42
C VAL A 464 -14.54 -3.73 -36.01
N LEU A 465 -15.31 -2.84 -36.64
CA LEU A 465 -16.49 -3.22 -37.40
C LEU A 465 -16.24 -2.98 -38.89
N ALA A 466 -16.57 -3.98 -39.70
CA ALA A 466 -16.63 -3.86 -41.15
C ALA A 466 -18.07 -3.55 -41.55
N SER A 467 -18.30 -2.39 -42.15
CA SER A 467 -19.58 -2.03 -42.74
C SER A 467 -19.77 -2.73 -44.09
N PRO A 468 -21.00 -3.06 -44.52
CA PRO A 468 -21.30 -3.67 -45.83
C PRO A 468 -20.72 -2.92 -47.04
N GLY A 469 -20.37 -1.64 -46.89
CA GLY A 469 -19.67 -0.83 -47.91
C GLY A 469 -18.14 -0.85 -47.86
N GLY A 470 -17.53 -1.77 -47.11
CA GLY A 470 -16.07 -1.87 -46.95
C GLY A 470 -15.43 -0.80 -46.04
N ARG A 471 -16.25 0.11 -45.46
CA ARG A 471 -15.77 1.06 -44.45
C ARG A 471 -15.43 0.32 -43.16
N VAL A 472 -14.25 0.62 -42.64
CA VAL A 472 -13.75 0.08 -41.39
C VAL A 472 -13.94 1.13 -40.30
N VAL A 473 -14.67 0.77 -39.24
CA VAL A 473 -14.92 1.63 -38.09
C VAL A 473 -14.19 1.07 -36.88
N ARG A 474 -13.46 1.93 -36.19
CA ARG A 474 -12.73 1.59 -34.96
C ARG A 474 -13.61 1.89 -33.76
N LEU A 475 -13.78 0.93 -32.88
CA LEU A 475 -14.41 1.14 -31.58
C LEU A 475 -13.34 1.40 -30.52
N VAL A 476 -13.56 2.43 -29.71
CA VAL A 476 -12.72 2.77 -28.57
C VAL A 476 -13.52 2.49 -27.31
N ASP A 477 -12.92 1.70 -26.42
CA ASP A 477 -13.47 1.30 -25.14
C ASP A 477 -12.83 2.14 -24.02
N PRO A 478 -13.54 3.15 -23.47
CA PRO A 478 -13.03 3.98 -22.39
C PRO A 478 -12.64 3.18 -21.14
N THR A 479 -13.26 2.01 -20.91
CA THR A 479 -12.98 1.16 -19.74
C THR A 479 -11.62 0.50 -19.88
N ASP A 480 -11.24 0.07 -21.09
CA ASP A 480 -9.89 -0.48 -21.35
C ASP A 480 -8.83 0.63 -21.27
N VAL A 481 -9.12 1.82 -21.82
CA VAL A 481 -8.22 2.98 -21.72
C VAL A 481 -7.99 3.37 -20.26
N LEU A 482 -9.05 3.44 -19.44
CA LEU A 482 -8.96 3.71 -18.01
C LEU A 482 -8.12 2.64 -17.30
N ALA A 483 -8.35 1.36 -17.59
CA ALA A 483 -7.61 0.25 -16.98
C ALA A 483 -6.11 0.32 -17.29
N ARG A 484 -5.75 0.54 -18.57
CA ARG A 484 -4.35 0.76 -18.98
C ARG A 484 -3.72 1.95 -18.26
N ARG A 485 -4.46 3.05 -18.12
CA ARG A 485 -3.97 4.23 -17.41
C ARG A 485 -3.72 3.93 -15.93
N CYS A 486 -4.62 3.22 -15.26
CA CYS A 486 -4.44 2.80 -13.87
C CYS A 486 -3.22 1.88 -13.70
N VAL A 487 -3.00 0.94 -14.64
CA VAL A 487 -1.81 0.08 -14.64
C VAL A 487 -0.53 0.90 -14.80
N ALA A 488 -0.49 1.82 -15.77
CA ALA A 488 0.67 2.69 -16.00
C ALA A 488 1.01 3.54 -14.76
N TYR A 489 -0.01 4.05 -14.04
CA TYR A 489 0.18 4.73 -12.76
C TYR A 489 0.81 3.82 -11.70
N ALA A 490 0.34 2.58 -11.58
CA ALA A 490 0.85 1.61 -10.62
C ALA A 490 2.32 1.23 -10.90
N LEU A 491 2.71 1.16 -12.17
CA LEU A 491 4.07 0.85 -12.60
C LEU A 491 5.03 2.06 -12.54
N GLY A 492 4.51 3.25 -12.25
CA GLY A 492 5.33 4.47 -12.06
C GLY A 492 5.70 5.21 -13.34
N ASP A 493 5.00 4.99 -14.45
CA ASP A 493 5.29 5.67 -15.71
C ASP A 493 5.10 7.19 -15.61
N SER A 494 6.16 7.95 -15.95
CA SER A 494 6.18 9.42 -15.79
C SER A 494 5.15 10.15 -16.67
N ALA A 495 4.78 9.57 -17.81
CA ALA A 495 3.71 10.07 -18.67
C ALA A 495 2.32 9.97 -18.03
N ALA A 496 2.16 9.13 -17.00
CA ALA A 496 0.92 8.99 -16.25
C ALA A 496 0.59 10.24 -15.43
N ARG A 497 1.61 10.84 -14.80
CA ARG A 497 1.45 11.91 -13.79
C ARG A 497 1.20 13.31 -14.37
N GLY A 498 1.51 13.54 -15.66
CA GLY A 498 1.48 14.86 -16.29
C GLY A 498 0.08 15.40 -16.66
N THR A 499 -0.94 14.55 -16.78
CA THR A 499 -2.27 14.94 -17.28
C THR A 499 -3.21 15.55 -16.23
N GLN A 500 -2.77 15.72 -14.98
CA GLN A 500 -3.58 16.34 -13.90
C GLN A 500 -3.34 17.84 -13.70
N ALA A 501 -2.28 18.43 -14.27
CA ALA A 501 -1.92 19.83 -14.01
C ALA A 501 -2.81 20.88 -14.73
N GLY A 502 -3.81 20.45 -15.51
CA GLY A 502 -4.59 21.34 -16.39
C GLY A 502 -5.83 22.02 -15.78
N CYS A 503 -6.13 21.83 -14.49
CA CYS A 503 -7.32 22.43 -13.85
C CYS A 503 -6.94 23.45 -12.75
N ALA A 504 -5.97 24.31 -13.04
CA ALA A 504 -5.77 25.55 -12.29
C ALA A 504 -6.60 26.65 -12.98
N THR A 505 -7.48 27.28 -12.21
CA THR A 505 -8.34 28.40 -12.64
C THR A 505 -7.54 29.55 -13.24
N PRO A 506 -8.07 30.28 -14.25
CA PRO A 506 -7.44 31.50 -14.72
C PRO A 506 -7.49 32.57 -13.62
N ASP A 507 -6.33 33.18 -13.38
CA ASP A 507 -6.07 34.24 -12.39
C ASP A 507 -7.18 35.31 -12.39
N ALA A 508 -7.81 35.51 -11.23
CA ALA A 508 -8.70 36.64 -11.01
C ALA A 508 -7.88 37.94 -11.00
N ALA A 509 -8.10 38.76 -12.02
CA ALA A 509 -7.55 40.10 -12.13
C ALA A 509 -7.71 40.90 -10.83
N ARG A 510 -6.59 41.42 -10.30
CA ARG A 510 -6.57 42.38 -9.19
C ARG A 510 -7.29 43.67 -9.61
N PRO A 511 -8.19 44.24 -8.79
CA PRO A 511 -8.69 45.58 -9.04
C PRO A 511 -7.61 46.61 -8.66
N SER A 512 -7.31 47.49 -9.62
CA SER A 512 -6.47 48.67 -9.47
C SER A 512 -7.03 49.61 -8.40
N GLN A 513 -6.24 49.89 -7.37
CA GLN A 513 -6.52 50.97 -6.42
C GLN A 513 -6.34 52.31 -7.11
N VAL A 514 -7.44 53.07 -7.16
CA VAL A 514 -7.47 54.49 -7.48
C VAL A 514 -6.90 55.25 -6.28
N GLN A 515 -5.74 55.90 -6.44
CA GLN A 515 -5.24 56.88 -5.48
C GLN A 515 -6.00 58.19 -5.65
N SER A 516 -6.70 58.59 -4.59
CA SER A 516 -7.23 59.94 -4.39
C SER A 516 -6.08 60.90 -4.05
N ALA A 517 -5.98 61.99 -4.79
CA ALA A 517 -5.14 63.13 -4.46
C ALA A 517 -5.68 63.86 -3.22
N ALA A 518 -4.80 64.06 -2.25
CA ALA A 518 -4.83 65.16 -1.29
C ALA A 518 -3.37 65.58 -1.06
N GLY A 519 -3.03 66.79 -1.50
CA GLY A 519 -1.67 67.34 -1.52
C GLY A 519 -1.51 68.31 -2.67
#